data_AF-A0A4R1V952-F1
#
_entry.id   AF-A0A4R1V952-F1
#
_cell.length_a   1.000
_cell.length_b   1.000
_cell.length_c   1.000
_cell.angle_alpha   90.00
_cell.angle_beta   90.00
_cell.angle_gamma   90.00
#
_symmetry.space_group_name_H-M   'P 1'
#
loop_
_entity.id
_entity.type
_entity.pdbx_description
1 polymer ?
#
loop_
_entity_poly.entity_id
_entity_poly.type
_entity_poly.pdbx_seq_one_letter_code
_entity_poly.pdbx_strand_id
1 'polypeptide(L)' 'MEKYRRVLGDLPPRTREIFELNRVDALTYHEIAARYGVTVKAIEYHMSKALQHLHQAFYGE' A
#
# COMPACT_ATOMS: atom_id res chain seq x y z
N MET A 1 -0.15 -16.85 -8.02
CA MET A 1 -0.64 -15.51 -8.42
C MET A 1 -2.00 -15.13 -7.83
N GLU A 2 -2.92 -16.09 -7.59
CA GLU A 2 -4.29 -15.77 -7.13
C GLU A 2 -4.36 -15.18 -5.70
N LYS A 3 -3.58 -15.73 -4.75
CA LYS A 3 -3.57 -15.25 -3.34
C LYS A 3 -3.17 -13.78 -3.23
N TYR A 4 -2.21 -13.33 -4.04
CA TYR A 4 -1.74 -11.93 -4.02
C TYR A 4 -2.83 -10.93 -4.44
N ARG A 5 -3.57 -11.24 -5.51
CA ARG A 5 -4.69 -10.40 -5.97
C ARG A 5 -5.82 -10.33 -4.95
N ARG A 6 -6.14 -11.45 -4.27
CA ARG A 6 -7.16 -11.46 -3.21
C ARG A 6 -6.75 -10.57 -2.04
N VAL A 7 -5.54 -10.75 -1.51
CA VAL A 7 -5.05 -9.97 -0.35
C VAL A 7 -4.96 -8.47 -0.68
N LEU A 8 -4.56 -8.10 -1.90
CA LEU A 8 -4.61 -6.70 -2.32
C LEU A 8 -6.05 -6.16 -2.43
N GLY A 9 -7.02 -7.02 -2.74
CA GLY A 9 -8.44 -6.67 -2.77
C GLY A 9 -9.05 -6.39 -1.39
N ASP A 10 -8.51 -6.99 -0.33
CA ASP A 10 -8.91 -6.73 1.06
C ASP A 10 -8.34 -5.42 1.63
N LEU A 11 -7.34 -4.82 0.97
CA LEU A 11 -6.83 -3.52 1.37
C LEU A 11 -7.84 -2.40 1.12
N PRO A 12 -7.93 -1.39 2.02
CA PRO A 12 -8.68 -0.18 1.74
C PRO A 12 -8.23 0.45 0.42
N PRO A 13 -9.17 0.98 -0.40
CA PRO A 13 -8.88 1.40 -1.77
C PRO A 13 -7.72 2.40 -1.85
N ARG A 14 -7.68 3.38 -0.94
CA ARG A 14 -6.60 4.38 -0.87
C ARG A 14 -5.26 3.78 -0.49
N THR A 15 -5.24 2.81 0.41
CA THR A 15 -4.02 2.10 0.84
C THR A 15 -3.49 1.22 -0.28
N ARG A 16 -4.38 0.53 -0.99
CA ARG A 16 -4.03 -0.29 -2.16
C ARG A 16 -3.40 0.57 -3.25
N GLU A 17 -4.04 1.69 -3.60
CA GLU A 17 -3.55 2.59 -4.65
C GLU A 17 -2.18 3.19 -4.30
N ILE A 18 -1.97 3.63 -3.06
CA ILE A 18 -0.66 4.11 -2.59
C ILE A 18 0.41 3.02 -2.70
N PHE A 19 0.08 1.78 -2.32
CA PHE A 19 1.00 0.66 -2.40
C PHE A 19 1.33 0.29 -3.86
N GLU A 20 0.34 0.29 -4.75
CA GLU A 20 0.51 0.05 -6.19
C GLU A 20 1.40 1.13 -6.82
N LEU A 21 1.16 2.41 -6.54
CA LEU A 21 1.98 3.51 -7.05
C LEU A 21 3.46 3.39 -6.62
N ASN A 22 3.71 2.94 -5.38
CA ASN A 22 5.08 2.74 -4.92
C ASN A 22 5.73 1.48 -5.51
N ARG A 23 5.00 0.38 -5.62
CA ARG A 23 5.55 -0.93 -6.02
C ARG A 23 5.58 -1.17 -7.52
N VAL A 24 4.57 -0.69 -8.24
CA VAL A 24 4.36 -0.91 -9.67
C VAL A 24 4.90 0.28 -10.44
N ASP A 25 4.46 1.48 -10.11
CA ASP A 25 4.90 2.72 -10.77
C ASP A 25 6.24 3.25 -10.23
N ALA A 26 6.82 2.58 -9.23
CA ALA A 26 8.11 2.94 -8.59
C ALA A 26 8.17 4.38 -8.05
N LEU A 27 7.02 4.99 -7.76
CA LEU A 27 6.95 6.37 -7.25
C LEU A 27 7.47 6.44 -5.82
N THR A 28 8.19 7.52 -5.51
CA THR A 28 8.65 7.79 -4.15
C THR A 28 7.49 8.24 -3.26
N TYR A 29 7.65 8.11 -1.94
CA TYR A 29 6.62 8.58 -1.00
C TYR A 29 6.36 10.08 -1.12
N HIS A 30 7.35 10.87 -1.52
CA HIS A 30 7.22 12.31 -1.75
C HIS A 30 6.35 12.62 -2.98
N GLU A 31 6.57 11.91 -4.09
CA GLU A 31 5.75 12.07 -5.30
C GLU A 31 4.30 11.66 -5.07
N ILE A 32 4.09 10.56 -4.34
CA ILE A 32 2.75 10.09 -3.96
C ILE A 32 2.10 11.12 -3.02
N ALA A 33 2.81 11.59 -2.00
CA ALA A 33 2.32 12.60 -1.07
C ALA A 33 1.89 13.89 -1.79
N ALA A 34 2.71 14.38 -2.72
CA ALA A 34 2.40 15.54 -3.56
C ALA A 34 1.16 15.30 -4.43
N ARG A 35 1.02 14.11 -5.03
CA ARG A 35 -0.13 13.75 -5.87
C ARG A 35 -1.47 13.76 -5.12
N TYR A 36 -1.48 13.34 -3.86
CA TYR A 36 -2.68 13.31 -3.03
C TYR A 36 -2.86 14.57 -2.15
N GLY A 37 -1.92 15.52 -2.17
CA GLY A 37 -1.95 16.69 -1.29
C GLY A 37 -1.88 16.33 0.20
N VAL A 38 -1.16 15.26 0.55
CA VAL A 38 -0.99 14.79 1.93
C VAL A 38 0.47 14.83 2.34
N THR A 39 0.75 14.59 3.62
CA THR A 39 2.13 14.50 4.11
C THR A 39 2.73 13.14 3.78
N VAL A 40 4.06 13.09 3.64
CA VAL A 40 4.82 11.83 3.51
C VAL A 40 4.48 10.86 4.66
N LYS A 41 4.30 11.38 5.87
CA LYS A 41 3.89 10.60 7.05
C LYS A 41 2.54 9.90 6.87
N ALA A 42 1.59 10.52 6.17
CA ALA A 42 0.33 9.88 5.83
C ALA A 42 0.55 8.72 4.85
N ILE A 43 1.44 8.89 3.87
CA ILE A 43 1.83 7.81 2.94
C ILE A 43 2.51 6.66 3.69
N GLU A 44 3.45 6.95 4.60
CA GLU A 44 4.11 5.94 5.44
C GLU A 44 3.12 5.13 6.28
N TYR A 45 2.10 5.79 6.83
CA TYR A 45 1.01 5.13 7.57
C TYR A 45 0.24 4.15 6.68
N HIS A 46 -0.16 4.57 5.48
CA HIS A 46 -0.83 3.70 4.52
C HIS A 46 0.08 2.54 4.08
N MET A 47 1.36 2.80 3.81
CA MET A 47 2.34 1.76 3.45
C MET A 47 2.53 0.74 4.55
N SER A 48 2.66 1.19 5.81
CA SER A 48 2.79 0.31 6.97
C SER A 48 1.56 -0.58 7.15
N LYS A 49 0.35 -0.02 6.98
CA LYS A 49 -0.89 -0.80 6.99
C LYS A 49 -0.95 -1.83 5.86
N ALA A 50 -0.55 -1.44 4.64
CA ALA A 50 -0.52 -2.35 3.50
C ALA A 50 0.41 -3.54 3.77
N LEU A 51 1.63 -3.26 4.24
CA LEU A 51 2.64 -4.27 4.54
C LEU A 51 2.22 -5.17 5.71
N GLN A 52 1.63 -4.62 6.77
CA GLN A 52 1.12 -5.41 7.89
C GLN A 52 0.00 -6.36 7.46
N HIS A 53 -0.95 -5.86 6.65
CA HIS A 53 -2.04 -6.69 6.14
C HIS A 53 -1.51 -7.82 5.24
N LEU A 54 -0.58 -7.50 4.33
CA LEU A 54 0.09 -8.51 3.51
C LEU A 54 0.82 -9.53 4.39
N HIS A 55 1.60 -9.07 5.38
CA HIS A 55 2.32 -9.95 6.28
C HIS A 55 1.37 -10.91 7.00
N GLN A 56 0.28 -10.41 7.59
CA GLN A 56 -0.71 -11.25 8.28
C GLN A 56 -1.35 -12.26 7.34
N ALA A 57 -1.67 -11.88 6.10
CA ALA A 57 -2.30 -12.80 5.15
C ALA A 57 -1.35 -13.89 4.60
N PHE A 58 -0.03 -13.63 4.62
CA PHE A 58 0.98 -14.57 4.13
C PHE A 58 1.65 -15.41 5.23
N TYR A 59 1.78 -14.88 6.45
CA TYR A 59 2.53 -15.48 7.56
C TYR A 59 1.72 -15.63 8.86
N GLY A 60 0.49 -15.11 8.91
CA GLY A 60 -0.42 -15.34 10.02
C GLY A 60 -1.09 -16.70 9.91
N GLU A 61 -0.59 -17.66 10.67
CA GLU A 61 -1.29 -18.88 11.10
C GLU A 61 -1.69 -18.76 12.57
#